data_AF-S9U490-F1
#
_entry.id   AF-S9U490-F1
#
_cell.length_a   1.000
_cell.length_b   1.000
_cell.length_c   1.000
_cell.angle_alpha   90.00
_cell.angle_beta   90.00
_cell.angle_gamma   90.00
#
_symmetry.space_group_name_H-M   'P 1'
#
loop_
_entity.id
_entity.type
_entity.pdbx_description
1 polymer ?
#
loop_
_entity_poly.entity_id
_entity_poly.type
_entity_poly.pdbx_seq_one_letter_code
_entity_poly.pdbx_strand_id
1 'polypeptide(L)'
;MTSHLFGMHVGDRLLFRSVAFKIQYKPNRWDHVGMVAGGTGFTPMLQIIRHSLQEKWDDGKVDLTKLSFLFCNRTERHILLKGVFDQLAKDHPKRFRLFYTIDLAIDKEKWLSEPNHFLGFVTKDMLRAAMPAPQEKRKVIMLCGPDALLNHIAGTPLQTLSAMSSGLNIQPMGTDLNNLVDLGGLLRDLGYSNDDIYRF
;
A
#
# COMPACT_ATOMS: atom_id res chain seq x y z
N MET A 1 18.06 -5.33 13.35
CA MET A 1 18.26 -4.47 12.15
C MET A 1 17.95 -3.01 12.43
N THR A 2 16.77 -2.65 12.92
CA THR A 2 16.42 -1.24 13.22
C THR A 2 17.39 -0.58 14.20
N SER A 3 17.70 -1.21 15.34
CA SER A 3 18.68 -0.67 16.30
C SER A 3 20.08 -0.48 15.72
N HIS A 4 20.46 -1.29 14.72
CA HIS A 4 21.72 -1.12 14.00
C HIS A 4 21.68 0.17 13.15
N LEU A 5 20.62 0.38 12.36
CA LEU A 5 20.44 1.59 11.56
C LEU A 5 20.38 2.87 12.41
N PHE A 6 19.69 2.84 13.56
CA PHE A 6 19.61 3.99 14.46
C PHE A 6 20.95 4.35 15.13
N GLY A 7 21.90 3.42 15.18
CA GLY A 7 23.24 3.66 15.72
C GLY A 7 24.30 4.02 14.66
N MET A 8 23.93 4.12 13.38
CA MET A 8 24.85 4.47 12.30
C MET A 8 25.09 5.98 12.24
N HIS A 9 26.29 6.37 11.84
CA HIS A 9 26.72 7.75 11.64
C HIS A 9 26.92 8.07 10.16
N VAL A 10 26.91 9.36 9.83
CA VAL A 10 27.23 9.83 8.46
C VAL A 10 28.65 9.38 8.12
N GLY A 11 28.78 8.62 7.03
CA GLY A 11 30.05 8.02 6.58
C GLY A 11 30.15 6.50 6.80
N ASP A 12 29.27 5.92 7.64
CA ASP A 12 29.22 4.48 7.83
C ASP A 12 28.75 3.75 6.56
N ARG A 13 29.21 2.51 6.38
CA ARG A 13 28.87 1.68 5.23
C ARG A 13 27.71 0.75 5.56
N LEU A 14 26.76 0.63 4.63
CA LEU A 14 25.64 -0.31 4.72
C LEU A 14 25.63 -1.22 3.50
N LEU A 15 25.48 -2.53 3.73
CA LEU A 15 25.36 -3.51 2.65
C LEU A 15 23.92 -3.57 2.15
N PHE A 16 23.76 -3.46 0.84
CA PHE A 16 22.48 -3.64 0.16
C PHE A 16 22.54 -4.85 -0.75
N ARG A 17 21.46 -5.64 -0.74
CA ARG A 17 21.24 -6.71 -1.72
C ARG A 17 20.15 -6.26 -2.69
N SER A 18 20.41 -6.43 -3.98
CA SER A 18 19.40 -6.17 -5.03
C SER A 18 18.28 -7.21 -4.98
N VAL A 19 17.04 -6.78 -5.25
CA VAL A 19 15.87 -7.65 -5.35
C VAL A 19 15.37 -7.59 -6.80
N ALA A 20 15.55 -8.67 -7.56
CA ALA A 20 15.28 -8.69 -8.99
C ALA A 20 13.80 -8.89 -9.35
N PHE A 21 13.02 -9.54 -8.48
CA PHE A 21 11.68 -10.07 -8.82
C PHE A 21 10.53 -9.33 -8.12
N LYS A 22 10.49 -8.00 -8.21
CA LYS A 22 9.36 -7.18 -7.73
C LYS A 22 8.53 -6.63 -8.88
N ILE A 23 7.28 -6.24 -8.57
CA ILE A 23 6.43 -5.54 -9.53
C ILE A 23 7.11 -4.31 -10.10
N GLN A 24 7.17 -4.23 -11.42
CA GLN A 24 7.64 -3.05 -12.13
C GLN A 24 6.44 -2.19 -12.52
N TYR A 25 6.43 -0.96 -12.02
CA TYR A 25 5.47 0.04 -12.47
C TYR A 25 5.84 0.54 -13.86
N LYS A 26 4.83 0.71 -14.71
CA LYS A 26 4.94 1.35 -16.03
C LYS A 26 3.73 2.25 -16.24
N PRO A 27 3.87 3.40 -16.92
CA PRO A 27 2.76 4.29 -17.22
C PRO A 27 1.61 3.54 -17.89
N ASN A 28 0.37 3.83 -17.46
CA ASN A 28 -0.84 3.26 -18.04
C ASN A 28 -0.91 1.72 -18.04
N ARG A 29 -0.09 1.03 -17.23
CA ARG A 29 -0.19 -0.42 -17.04
C ARG A 29 -1.54 -0.82 -16.45
N TRP A 30 -2.05 0.01 -15.55
CA TRP A 30 -3.38 -0.10 -14.95
C TRP A 30 -4.15 1.20 -15.16
N ASP A 31 -5.46 1.09 -15.29
CA ASP A 31 -6.36 2.25 -15.28
C ASP A 31 -6.53 2.77 -13.85
N HIS A 32 -6.52 1.87 -12.86
CA HIS A 32 -6.74 2.21 -11.46
C HIS A 32 -5.94 1.30 -10.53
N VAL A 33 -5.08 1.89 -9.69
CA VAL A 33 -4.34 1.20 -8.64
C VAL A 33 -4.97 1.54 -7.29
N GLY A 34 -5.46 0.52 -6.60
CA GLY A 34 -5.83 0.59 -5.19
C GLY A 34 -4.64 0.26 -4.31
N MET A 35 -4.46 0.97 -3.21
CA MET A 35 -3.37 0.76 -2.26
C MET A 35 -3.93 0.73 -0.85
N VAL A 36 -3.64 -0.31 -0.09
CA VAL A 36 -3.90 -0.36 1.36
C VAL A 36 -2.58 -0.55 2.08
N ALA A 37 -2.21 0.41 2.93
CA ALA A 37 -0.98 0.31 3.69
C ALA A 37 -1.17 0.53 5.18
N GLY A 38 -0.44 -0.23 5.99
CA GLY A 38 -0.37 -0.07 7.44
C GLY A 38 1.00 0.43 7.90
N GLY A 39 1.05 1.51 8.67
CA GLY A 39 2.30 2.03 9.25
C GLY A 39 3.39 2.25 8.19
N THR A 40 4.58 1.67 8.35
CA THR A 40 5.70 1.81 7.39
C THR A 40 5.48 1.13 6.03
N GLY A 41 4.39 0.37 5.87
CA GLY A 41 3.98 -0.22 4.59
C GLY A 41 3.61 0.81 3.52
N PHE A 42 3.55 2.11 3.84
CA PHE A 42 3.38 3.17 2.84
C PHE A 42 4.58 3.27 1.89
N THR A 43 5.76 2.78 2.29
CA THR A 43 7.02 2.99 1.55
C THR A 43 7.00 2.48 0.10
N PRO A 44 6.52 1.26 -0.23
CA PRO A 44 6.31 0.88 -1.63
C PRO A 44 5.24 1.74 -2.31
N MET A 45 4.17 2.13 -1.61
CA MET A 45 3.10 2.96 -2.18
C MET A 45 3.61 4.35 -2.58
N LEU A 46 4.46 4.97 -1.76
CA LEU A 46 5.08 6.25 -2.06
C LEU A 46 5.92 6.19 -3.34
N GLN A 47 6.63 5.08 -3.59
CA GLN A 47 7.38 4.93 -4.84
C GLN A 47 6.44 4.97 -6.04
N ILE A 48 5.37 4.16 -6.02
CA ILE A 48 4.36 4.10 -7.09
C ILE A 48 3.67 5.46 -7.29
N ILE A 49 3.26 6.11 -6.20
CA ILE A 49 2.59 7.42 -6.25
C ILE A 49 3.50 8.46 -6.93
N ARG A 50 4.79 8.52 -6.57
CA ARG A 50 5.74 9.47 -7.17
C ARG A 50 5.99 9.17 -8.66
N HIS A 51 6.21 7.90 -9.00
CA HIS A 51 6.43 7.47 -10.39
C HIS A 51 5.22 7.78 -11.29
N SER A 52 4.00 7.67 -10.75
CA SER A 52 2.77 7.88 -11.51
C SER A 52 2.35 9.35 -11.63
N LEU A 53 2.62 10.17 -10.61
CA LEU A 53 2.12 11.56 -10.54
C LEU A 53 3.18 12.61 -10.88
N GLN A 54 4.47 12.34 -10.62
CA GLN A 54 5.52 13.36 -10.65
C GLN A 54 6.60 13.11 -11.71
N GLU A 55 6.87 11.86 -12.08
CA GLU A 55 7.93 11.54 -13.02
C GLU A 55 7.53 11.80 -14.47
N LYS A 56 8.50 12.31 -15.23
CA LYS A 56 8.41 12.39 -16.69
C LYS A 56 9.06 11.15 -17.26
N TRP A 57 8.32 10.41 -18.07
CA TRP A 57 8.81 9.17 -18.67
C TRP A 57 9.51 9.46 -20.00
N ASP A 58 10.63 8.76 -20.24
CA ASP A 58 11.60 9.06 -21.30
C ASP A 58 11.03 9.09 -22.72
N ASP A 59 9.94 8.34 -22.97
CA ASP A 59 9.28 8.24 -24.27
C ASP A 59 8.17 9.30 -24.47
N GLY A 60 8.07 10.28 -23.57
CA GLY A 60 7.03 11.31 -23.60
C GLY A 60 5.64 10.80 -23.21
N LYS A 61 5.50 9.56 -22.73
CA LYS A 61 4.21 9.05 -22.27
C LYS A 61 3.73 9.80 -21.05
N VAL A 62 2.52 10.31 -21.16
CA VAL A 62 1.76 10.83 -20.03
C VAL A 62 1.08 9.65 -19.33
N ASP A 63 1.38 9.48 -18.06
CA ASP A 63 0.67 8.52 -17.23
C ASP A 63 -0.72 9.06 -16.87
N LEU A 64 -1.76 8.23 -17.01
CA LEU A 64 -3.15 8.56 -16.71
C LEU A 64 -3.73 7.66 -15.61
N THR A 65 -2.93 6.74 -15.06
CA THR A 65 -3.36 5.82 -14.00
C THR A 65 -3.96 6.59 -12.82
N LYS A 66 -5.16 6.16 -12.37
CA LYS A 66 -5.78 6.64 -11.14
C LYS A 66 -5.23 5.86 -9.95
N LEU A 67 -5.11 6.52 -8.82
CA LEU A 67 -4.54 6.01 -7.59
C LEU A 67 -5.53 6.27 -6.46
N SER A 68 -5.85 5.22 -5.71
CA SER A 68 -6.59 5.36 -4.45
C SER A 68 -5.82 4.72 -3.31
N PHE A 69 -5.56 5.48 -2.25
CA PHE A 69 -4.70 5.06 -1.15
C PHE A 69 -5.45 5.11 0.19
N LEU A 70 -5.64 3.95 0.82
CA LEU A 70 -6.14 3.82 2.20
C LEU A 70 -4.95 3.61 3.14
N PHE A 71 -4.65 4.62 3.96
CA PHE A 71 -3.52 4.61 4.88
C PHE A 71 -3.98 4.37 6.32
N CYS A 72 -3.65 3.19 6.84
CA CYS A 72 -4.05 2.67 8.15
C CYS A 72 -2.95 2.94 9.18
N ASN A 73 -3.30 3.58 10.30
CA ASN A 73 -2.36 3.88 11.38
C ASN A 73 -3.01 3.69 12.76
N ARG A 74 -2.21 3.67 13.83
CA ARG A 74 -2.78 3.50 15.18
C ARG A 74 -3.52 4.74 15.67
N THR A 75 -2.97 5.92 15.41
CA THR A 75 -3.54 7.24 15.78
C THR A 75 -3.12 8.27 14.73
N GLU A 76 -3.70 9.47 14.74
CA GLU A 76 -3.33 10.52 13.77
C GLU A 76 -1.84 10.93 13.84
N ARG A 77 -1.22 10.86 15.03
CA ARG A 77 0.22 11.14 15.24
C ARG A 77 1.17 10.17 14.52
N HIS A 78 0.70 8.97 14.20
CA HIS A 78 1.52 7.94 13.56
C HIS A 78 1.48 8.01 12.03
N ILE A 79 0.71 8.94 11.45
CA ILE A 79 0.60 9.08 10.00
C ILE A 79 1.86 9.77 9.47
N LEU A 80 2.83 8.94 9.09
CA LEU A 80 4.08 9.42 8.51
C LEU A 80 3.84 10.10 7.17
N LEU A 81 4.52 11.24 6.94
CA LEU A 81 4.43 12.03 5.71
C LEU A 81 3.00 12.51 5.37
N LYS A 82 2.12 12.65 6.36
CA LYS A 82 0.73 13.09 6.14
C LYS A 82 0.64 14.33 5.23
N GLY A 83 1.40 15.38 5.54
CA GLY A 83 1.42 16.61 4.76
C GLY A 83 1.84 16.43 3.30
N VAL A 84 2.74 15.49 3.01
CA VAL A 84 3.16 15.19 1.62
C VAL A 84 2.01 14.52 0.86
N PHE A 85 1.35 13.54 1.46
CA PHE A 85 0.22 12.86 0.82
C PHE A 85 -1.00 13.79 0.65
N ASP A 86 -1.31 14.60 1.67
CA ASP A 86 -2.37 15.61 1.59
C ASP A 86 -2.10 16.60 0.44
N GLN A 87 -0.85 17.04 0.29
CA GLN A 87 -0.47 17.94 -0.79
C GLN A 87 -0.59 17.26 -2.16
N LEU A 88 -0.12 16.01 -2.30
CA LEU A 88 -0.29 15.25 -3.54
C LEU A 88 -1.76 15.05 -3.92
N ALA A 89 -2.64 14.83 -2.94
CA ALA A 89 -4.08 14.68 -3.19
C ALA A 89 -4.71 16.01 -3.65
N LYS A 90 -4.25 17.14 -3.11
CA LYS A 90 -4.66 18.49 -3.54
C LYS A 90 -4.15 18.86 -4.94
N ASP A 91 -2.92 18.45 -5.26
CA ASP A 91 -2.29 18.77 -6.55
C ASP A 91 -2.83 17.89 -7.69
N HIS A 92 -3.25 16.66 -7.38
CA HIS A 92 -3.72 15.68 -8.35
C HIS A 92 -5.13 15.13 -8.08
N PRO A 93 -6.16 15.98 -7.84
CA PRO A 93 -7.45 15.53 -7.32
C PRO A 93 -8.24 14.62 -8.27
N LYS A 94 -7.93 14.65 -9.58
CA LYS A 94 -8.53 13.77 -10.59
C LYS A 94 -7.89 12.39 -10.67
N ARG A 95 -6.65 12.24 -10.17
CA ARG A 95 -5.83 11.04 -10.31
C ARG A 95 -5.42 10.41 -8.98
N PHE A 96 -5.44 11.14 -7.87
CA PHE A 96 -5.04 10.63 -6.57
C PHE A 96 -6.10 10.92 -5.51
N ARG A 97 -6.66 9.85 -4.95
CA ARG A 97 -7.59 9.89 -3.83
C ARG A 97 -6.95 9.29 -2.60
N LEU A 98 -7.10 9.98 -1.48
CA LEU A 98 -6.47 9.61 -0.22
C LEU A 98 -7.54 9.40 0.85
N PHE A 99 -7.39 8.29 1.57
CA PHE A 99 -8.25 7.87 2.66
C PHE A 99 -7.38 7.52 3.85
N TYR A 100 -7.89 7.78 5.04
CA TYR A 100 -7.23 7.43 6.28
C TYR A 100 -8.14 6.57 7.13
N THR A 101 -7.55 5.62 7.85
CA THR A 101 -8.21 5.02 9.00
C THR A 101 -7.25 4.96 10.18
N ILE A 102 -7.77 5.22 11.38
CA ILE A 102 -7.00 5.07 12.61
C ILE A 102 -7.71 4.18 13.62
N ASP A 103 -6.97 3.39 14.37
CA ASP A 103 -7.54 2.51 15.40
C ASP A 103 -8.08 3.33 16.59
N LEU A 104 -7.33 4.36 16.99
CA LEU A 104 -7.57 5.17 18.18
C LEU A 104 -7.40 6.66 17.83
N ALA A 105 -8.51 7.41 17.86
CA ALA A 105 -8.49 8.86 17.70
C ALA A 105 -8.22 9.56 19.03
N ILE A 106 -7.40 10.61 19.02
CA ILE A 106 -7.24 11.49 20.20
C ILE A 106 -8.49 12.36 20.36
N ASP A 107 -8.99 12.90 19.24
CA ASP A 107 -10.26 13.61 19.15
C ASP A 107 -11.10 12.98 18.04
N LYS A 108 -12.09 12.18 18.44
CA LYS A 108 -12.94 11.41 17.52
C LYS A 108 -13.82 12.31 16.65
N GLU A 109 -14.37 13.38 17.22
CA GLU A 109 -15.27 14.28 16.50
C GLU A 109 -14.50 15.05 15.44
N LYS A 110 -13.34 15.60 15.81
CA LYS A 110 -12.45 16.27 14.86
C LYS A 110 -11.99 15.33 13.76
N TRP A 111 -11.56 14.12 14.10
CA TRP A 111 -11.09 13.13 13.11
C TRP A 111 -12.17 12.77 12.10
N LEU A 112 -13.39 12.49 12.56
CA LEU A 112 -14.51 12.07 11.70
C LEU A 112 -15.20 13.24 10.98
N SER A 113 -14.89 14.48 11.34
CA SER A 113 -15.38 15.66 10.62
C SER A 113 -14.73 15.84 9.24
N GLU A 114 -13.54 15.25 9.05
CA GLU A 114 -12.79 15.33 7.81
C GLU A 114 -13.28 14.28 6.79
N PRO A 115 -13.43 14.63 5.50
CA PRO A 115 -13.83 13.67 4.48
C PRO A 115 -12.77 12.58 4.33
N ASN A 116 -13.20 11.37 3.96
CA ASN A 116 -12.31 10.21 3.73
C ASN A 116 -11.51 9.77 4.97
N HIS A 117 -11.92 10.18 6.17
CA HIS A 117 -11.38 9.72 7.43
C HIS A 117 -12.31 8.70 8.07
N PHE A 118 -11.76 7.53 8.41
CA PHE A 118 -12.47 6.43 9.03
C PHE A 118 -11.87 6.09 10.39
N LEU A 119 -12.63 5.40 11.24
CA LEU A 119 -12.18 4.96 12.56
C LEU A 119 -12.28 3.44 12.68
N GLY A 120 -11.23 2.81 13.20
CA GLY A 120 -11.11 1.38 13.44
C GLY A 120 -10.36 0.63 12.34
N PHE A 121 -10.38 -0.70 12.46
CA PHE A 121 -9.78 -1.60 11.48
C PHE A 121 -10.50 -1.52 10.13
N VAL A 122 -9.78 -1.90 9.07
CA VAL A 122 -10.30 -1.89 7.70
C VAL A 122 -11.57 -2.74 7.60
N THR A 123 -12.63 -2.16 7.02
CA THR A 123 -13.91 -2.83 6.79
C THR A 123 -14.21 -2.95 5.29
N LYS A 124 -15.21 -3.77 4.94
CA LYS A 124 -15.70 -3.89 3.55
C LYS A 124 -16.18 -2.56 2.99
N ASP A 125 -16.80 -1.71 3.81
CA ASP A 125 -17.31 -0.42 3.36
C ASP A 125 -16.19 0.59 3.12
N MET A 126 -15.15 0.58 3.96
CA MET A 126 -13.94 1.36 3.68
C MET A 126 -13.28 0.93 2.37
N LEU A 127 -13.20 -0.38 2.11
CA LEU A 127 -12.65 -0.92 0.86
C LEU A 127 -13.51 -0.56 -0.36
N ARG A 128 -14.84 -0.66 -0.26
CA ARG A 128 -15.76 -0.23 -1.34
C ARG A 128 -15.64 1.27 -1.62
N ALA A 129 -15.49 2.08 -0.58
CA ALA A 129 -15.32 3.51 -0.72
C ALA A 129 -13.97 3.85 -1.36
N ALA A 130 -12.89 3.20 -0.93
CA ALA A 130 -11.53 3.57 -1.30
C ALA A 130 -11.00 2.88 -2.56
N MET A 131 -11.31 1.61 -2.82
CA MET A 131 -10.63 0.79 -3.83
C MET A 131 -11.36 0.79 -5.19
N PRO A 132 -10.65 0.53 -6.31
CA PRO A 132 -11.28 0.22 -7.60
C PRO A 132 -12.24 -0.95 -7.46
N ALA A 133 -13.45 -0.84 -7.98
CA ALA A 133 -14.45 -1.89 -7.83
C ALA A 133 -14.00 -3.21 -8.50
N PRO A 134 -14.43 -4.39 -8.00
CA PRO A 134 -14.04 -5.70 -8.53
C PRO A 134 -14.27 -5.87 -10.04
N GLN A 135 -15.29 -5.21 -10.58
CA GLN A 135 -15.63 -5.22 -12.01
C GLN A 135 -14.83 -4.24 -12.86
N GLU A 136 -14.07 -3.31 -12.26
CA GLU A 136 -13.19 -2.42 -13.02
C GLU A 136 -12.11 -3.24 -13.74
N LYS A 137 -11.87 -2.89 -15.01
CA LYS A 137 -10.85 -3.54 -15.85
C LYS A 137 -9.48 -2.92 -15.58
N ARG A 138 -8.42 -3.68 -15.87
CA ARG A 138 -7.01 -3.26 -15.76
C ARG A 138 -6.72 -2.56 -14.43
N LYS A 139 -7.02 -3.24 -13.32
CA LYS A 139 -6.78 -2.75 -11.96
C LYS A 139 -5.75 -3.60 -11.24
N VAL A 140 -5.24 -3.08 -10.13
CA VAL A 140 -4.50 -3.86 -9.14
C VAL A 140 -4.73 -3.27 -7.75
N ILE A 141 -4.83 -4.11 -6.74
CA ILE A 141 -4.88 -3.76 -5.32
C ILE A 141 -3.55 -4.17 -4.68
N MET A 142 -2.83 -3.18 -4.19
CA MET A 142 -1.52 -3.32 -3.58
C MET A 142 -1.63 -3.27 -2.06
N LEU A 143 -1.06 -4.27 -1.38
CA LEU A 143 -1.15 -4.43 0.08
C LEU A 143 0.24 -4.46 0.70
N CYS A 144 0.46 -3.66 1.75
CA CYS A 144 1.68 -3.73 2.54
C CYS A 144 1.44 -3.24 3.97
N GLY A 145 1.87 -3.98 4.98
CA GLY A 145 1.67 -3.59 6.37
C GLY A 145 1.90 -4.75 7.32
N PRO A 146 1.46 -4.61 8.58
CA PRO A 146 1.57 -5.69 9.57
C PRO A 146 0.88 -6.97 9.11
N ASP A 147 1.40 -8.12 9.52
CA ASP A 147 0.88 -9.44 9.11
C ASP A 147 -0.63 -9.59 9.38
N ALA A 148 -1.10 -9.04 10.51
CA ALA A 148 -2.53 -9.03 10.86
C ALA A 148 -3.39 -8.27 9.82
N LEU A 149 -2.87 -7.18 9.24
CA LEU A 149 -3.56 -6.43 8.19
C LEU A 149 -3.70 -7.25 6.90
N LEU A 150 -2.61 -7.90 6.47
CA LEU A 150 -2.61 -8.73 5.25
C LEU A 150 -3.49 -9.96 5.42
N ASN A 151 -3.45 -10.60 6.59
CA ASN A 151 -4.32 -11.72 6.92
C ASN A 151 -5.80 -11.30 6.90
N HIS A 152 -6.15 -10.19 7.55
CA HIS A 152 -7.53 -9.69 7.61
C HIS A 152 -8.08 -9.32 6.22
N ILE A 153 -7.30 -8.62 5.42
CA ILE A 153 -7.76 -8.07 4.12
C ILE A 153 -7.72 -9.12 3.00
N ALA A 154 -6.66 -9.93 2.95
CA ALA A 154 -6.37 -10.83 1.83
C ALA A 154 -6.28 -12.31 2.21
N GLY A 155 -6.54 -12.66 3.47
CA GLY A 155 -6.58 -14.05 3.94
C GLY A 155 -5.22 -14.75 4.01
N THR A 156 -4.11 -14.02 3.86
CA THR A 156 -2.78 -14.66 3.82
C THR A 156 -2.44 -15.29 5.18
N PRO A 157 -2.10 -16.59 5.25
CA PRO A 157 -1.76 -17.26 6.50
C PRO A 157 -0.61 -16.59 7.22
N LEU A 158 -0.74 -16.44 8.55
CA LEU A 158 0.29 -15.81 9.38
C LEU A 158 1.62 -16.56 9.31
N GLN A 159 1.61 -17.89 9.15
CA GLN A 159 2.84 -18.67 9.01
C GLN A 159 3.62 -18.27 7.75
N THR A 160 2.92 -18.07 6.63
CA THR A 160 3.52 -17.60 5.37
C THR A 160 4.09 -16.20 5.51
N LEU A 161 3.32 -15.28 6.13
CA LEU A 161 3.75 -13.89 6.35
C LEU A 161 4.97 -13.81 7.28
N SER A 162 4.93 -14.54 8.39
CA SER A 162 6.02 -14.61 9.37
C SER A 162 7.31 -15.14 8.74
N ALA A 163 7.22 -16.16 7.86
CA ALA A 163 8.39 -16.65 7.15
C ALA A 163 9.01 -15.57 6.24
N MET A 164 8.19 -14.79 5.53
CA MET A 164 8.66 -13.70 4.65
C MET A 164 9.18 -12.48 5.43
N SER A 165 8.61 -12.20 6.61
CA SER A 165 8.98 -11.04 7.46
C SER A 165 10.10 -11.35 8.47
N SER A 166 10.44 -12.64 8.67
CA SER A 166 11.43 -13.11 9.66
C SER A 166 12.87 -12.65 9.44
N GLY A 167 13.17 -11.96 8.33
CA GLY A 167 14.54 -11.59 7.97
C GLY A 167 15.40 -12.77 7.52
N LEU A 168 14.84 -13.99 7.47
CA LEU A 168 15.46 -15.10 6.75
C LEU A 168 15.58 -14.72 5.28
N ASN A 169 16.68 -15.15 4.64
CA ASN A 169 16.98 -14.86 3.25
C ASN A 169 16.07 -15.61 2.25
N ILE A 170 14.80 -15.77 2.58
CA ILE A 170 13.78 -16.38 1.72
C ILE A 170 13.29 -15.26 0.80
N GLN A 171 14.04 -15.03 -0.29
CA GLN A 171 13.54 -14.18 -1.37
C GLN A 171 12.76 -15.01 -2.38
N PRO A 172 11.76 -14.38 -3.02
CA PRO A 172 11.12 -14.95 -4.18
C PRO A 172 12.16 -15.32 -5.25
N MET A 173 12.34 -16.61 -5.55
CA MET A 173 13.20 -17.10 -6.64
C MET A 173 12.48 -17.07 -8.01
N GLY A 174 11.27 -16.51 -8.08
CA GLY A 174 10.43 -16.49 -9.27
C GLY A 174 9.54 -15.25 -9.33
N THR A 175 8.99 -14.98 -10.52
CA THR A 175 8.27 -13.74 -10.87
C THR A 175 6.85 -13.62 -10.29
N ASP A 176 6.25 -14.72 -9.83
CA ASP A 176 4.81 -14.78 -9.50
C ASP A 176 4.51 -15.32 -8.09
N LEU A 177 5.41 -15.07 -7.14
CA LEU A 177 5.23 -15.60 -5.77
C LEU A 177 4.21 -14.81 -4.94
N ASN A 178 3.70 -13.68 -5.46
CA ASN A 178 2.65 -12.89 -4.79
C ASN A 178 1.31 -13.63 -4.71
N ASN A 179 1.10 -14.63 -5.58
CA ASN A 179 -0.08 -15.46 -5.66
C ASN A 179 0.13 -16.91 -5.19
N LEU A 180 1.19 -17.16 -4.41
CA LEU A 180 1.41 -18.47 -3.78
C LEU A 180 0.23 -18.91 -2.88
N VAL A 181 -0.53 -17.94 -2.38
CA VAL A 181 -1.66 -18.16 -1.49
C VAL A 181 -2.89 -17.56 -2.13
N ASP A 182 -3.95 -18.36 -2.17
CA ASP A 182 -5.26 -17.91 -2.62
C ASP A 182 -5.79 -16.74 -1.80
N LEU A 183 -6.45 -15.82 -2.51
CA LEU A 183 -7.10 -14.67 -1.93
C LEU A 183 -8.26 -15.12 -1.05
N GLY A 184 -8.16 -14.76 0.22
CA GLY A 184 -9.25 -14.82 1.19
C GLY A 184 -9.58 -13.43 1.74
N GLY A 185 -10.12 -13.41 2.95
CA GLY A 185 -10.40 -12.18 3.70
C GLY A 185 -11.42 -11.26 3.00
N LEU A 186 -11.40 -9.99 3.39
CA LEU A 186 -12.37 -9.00 2.93
C LEU A 186 -12.40 -8.81 1.40
N LEU A 187 -11.24 -8.88 0.73
CA LEU A 187 -11.18 -8.69 -0.72
C LEU A 187 -11.80 -9.88 -1.46
N ARG A 188 -11.61 -11.13 -1.00
CA ARG A 188 -12.31 -12.27 -1.60
C ARG A 188 -13.82 -12.11 -1.48
N ASP A 189 -14.28 -11.73 -0.29
CA ASP A 189 -15.72 -11.52 -0.03
C ASP A 189 -16.34 -10.39 -0.85
N LEU A 190 -15.52 -9.42 -1.27
CA LEU A 190 -15.95 -8.33 -2.14
C LEU A 190 -15.93 -8.72 -3.62
N GLY A 191 -15.40 -9.90 -3.98
CA GLY A 191 -15.42 -10.42 -5.35
C GLY A 191 -14.15 -10.15 -6.17
N TYR A 192 -13.05 -9.74 -5.54
CA TYR A 192 -11.75 -9.64 -6.22
C TYR A 192 -11.17 -11.04 -6.48
N SER A 193 -10.32 -11.17 -7.50
CA SER A 193 -9.57 -12.40 -7.82
C SER A 193 -8.11 -12.32 -7.37
N ASN A 194 -7.38 -13.44 -7.38
CA ASN A 194 -5.92 -13.45 -7.13
C ASN A 194 -5.17 -12.49 -8.06
N ASP A 195 -5.56 -12.44 -9.33
CA ASP A 195 -4.89 -11.62 -10.35
C ASP A 195 -5.04 -10.11 -10.12
N ASP A 196 -6.04 -9.71 -9.33
CA ASP A 196 -6.24 -8.32 -8.94
C ASP A 196 -5.28 -7.89 -7.83
N ILE A 197 -4.60 -8.80 -7.11
CA ILE A 197 -3.94 -8.51 -5.84
C ILE A 197 -2.42 -8.61 -5.94
N TYR A 198 -1.73 -7.64 -5.35
CA TYR A 198 -0.30 -7.67 -5.14
C TYR A 198 0.03 -7.44 -3.66
N ARG A 199 0.80 -8.33 -3.05
CA ARG A 199 1.22 -8.27 -1.63
C ARG A 199 2.72 -8.01 -1.57
N PHE A 200 3.14 -6.96 -0.87
CA PHE A 200 4.56 -6.59 -0.75
C PHE A 200 5.30 -7.37 0.34
#